data_AF-A0A951VDP0-F1
#
_entry.id   AF-A0A951VDP0-F1
#
_cell.length_a   1.000
_cell.length_b   1.000
_cell.length_c   1.000
_cell.angle_alpha   90.00
_cell.angle_beta   90.00
_cell.angle_gamma   90.00
#
_symmetry.space_group_name_H-M   'P 1'
#
loop_
_entity.id
_entity.type
_entity.pdbx_description
1 polymer ?
#
loop_
_entity_poly.entity_id
_entity_poly.type
_entity_poly.pdbx_seq_one_letter_code
_entity_poly.pdbx_strand_id
1 'polypeptide(L)'
;MMGSAAAAMIVLAAAGFVGVDNPSTAKNNWMLHCQGCHLPDGSGSADGAPSMVGIVSRFLSVDGGREYVGKVPGVANAGLDDTALAELVNWMLQTYDKEHLPANFKPYTAQEIGALRERPYIVEAADMRQQLLEKMRSMEAAGENR
;
A
#
# COMPACT_ATOMS: atom_id res chain seq x y z
N MET A 1 5.83 -5.66 58.46
CA MET A 1 4.92 -4.81 57.68
C MET A 1 5.65 -4.39 56.41
N MET A 2 4.98 -4.56 55.26
CA MET A 2 5.25 -3.93 53.95
C MET A 2 6.51 -4.37 53.18
N GLY A 3 6.38 -5.44 52.39
CA GLY A 3 7.23 -5.70 51.23
C GLY A 3 6.73 -4.87 50.04
N SER A 4 7.63 -4.13 49.38
CA SER A 4 7.33 -3.35 48.17
C SER A 4 7.19 -4.28 46.97
N ALA A 5 6.01 -4.30 46.35
CA ALA A 5 5.80 -4.92 45.06
C ALA A 5 6.25 -3.95 43.95
N ALA A 6 7.27 -4.33 43.18
CA ALA A 6 7.64 -3.62 41.96
C ALA A 6 6.59 -3.94 40.88
N ALA A 7 5.81 -2.93 40.48
CA ALA A 7 4.88 -3.07 39.35
C ALA A 7 5.67 -3.06 38.04
N ALA A 8 5.70 -4.18 37.34
CA ALA A 8 6.20 -4.26 35.97
C ALA A 8 5.21 -3.53 35.04
N MET A 9 5.62 -2.41 34.45
CA MET A 9 4.84 -1.73 33.42
C MET A 9 4.96 -2.51 32.11
N ILE A 10 3.85 -3.11 31.67
CA ILE A 10 3.72 -3.65 30.33
C ILE A 10 3.54 -2.47 29.38
N VAL A 11 4.56 -2.16 28.57
CA VAL A 11 4.43 -1.19 27.47
C VAL A 11 3.67 -1.88 26.34
N LEU A 12 2.38 -1.58 26.24
CA LEU A 12 1.56 -1.97 25.09
C LEU A 12 1.98 -1.07 23.91
N ALA A 13 2.81 -1.58 23.00
CA ALA A 13 3.07 -0.89 21.75
C ALA A 13 1.78 -0.84 20.93
N ALA A 14 1.17 0.35 20.81
CA ALA A 14 0.08 0.54 19.86
C ALA A 14 0.64 0.24 18.46
N ALA A 15 0.04 -0.73 17.78
CA ALA A 15 0.43 -1.10 16.41
C ALA A 15 0.03 0.04 15.45
N GLY A 16 0.91 1.03 15.32
CA GLY A 16 0.78 2.12 14.37
C GLY A 16 1.03 1.64 12.93
N PHE A 17 0.56 2.44 11.98
CA PHE A 17 0.91 2.29 10.58
C PHE A 17 2.39 2.64 10.38
N VAL A 18 3.13 1.78 9.68
CA VAL A 18 4.53 2.03 9.33
C VAL A 18 4.60 3.05 8.19
N GLY A 19 5.35 4.14 8.36
CA GLY A 19 5.50 5.19 7.35
C GLY A 19 4.27 6.06 7.14
N VAL A 20 3.45 6.22 8.18
CA VAL A 20 2.26 7.08 8.19
C VAL A 20 2.22 7.81 9.53
N ASP A 21 2.53 9.11 9.54
CA ASP A 21 2.53 9.88 10.79
C ASP A 21 1.11 10.27 11.20
N ASN A 22 0.22 10.51 10.23
CA ASN A 22 -1.18 10.84 10.47
C ASN A 22 -2.17 9.95 9.68
N PRO A 23 -2.57 8.80 10.24
CA PRO A 23 -3.53 7.89 9.59
C PRO A 23 -4.89 8.52 9.30
N SER A 24 -5.34 9.51 10.09
CA SER A 24 -6.59 10.22 9.85
C SER A 24 -6.50 11.11 8.61
N THR A 25 -5.38 11.82 8.42
CA THR A 25 -5.11 12.59 7.20
C THR A 25 -5.02 11.67 5.98
N ALA A 26 -4.29 10.56 6.09
CA ALA A 26 -4.20 9.57 5.01
C ALA A 26 -5.58 9.02 4.62
N LYS A 27 -6.43 8.70 5.60
CA LYS A 27 -7.83 8.31 5.34
C LYS A 27 -8.64 9.40 4.65
N ASN A 28 -8.49 10.67 5.06
CA ASN A 28 -9.17 11.78 4.38
C ASN A 28 -8.71 11.92 2.93
N ASN A 29 -7.40 11.79 2.68
CA ASN A 29 -6.84 11.80 1.35
C ASN A 29 -7.36 10.63 0.50
N TRP A 30 -7.55 9.44 1.09
CA TRP A 30 -8.20 8.32 0.42
C TRP A 30 -9.61 8.68 -0.05
N MET A 31 -10.44 9.24 0.84
CA MET A 31 -11.80 9.64 0.54
C MET A 31 -11.87 10.66 -0.60
N LEU A 32 -10.94 11.61 -0.63
CA LEU A 32 -10.91 12.71 -1.60
C LEU A 32 -10.30 12.34 -2.95
N HIS A 33 -9.31 11.44 -2.98
CA HIS A 33 -8.49 11.22 -4.17
C HIS A 33 -8.62 9.83 -4.79
N CYS A 34 -9.11 8.82 -4.06
CA CYS A 34 -9.06 7.43 -4.53
C CYS A 34 -10.40 6.69 -4.42
N GLN A 35 -11.15 6.94 -3.34
CA GLN A 35 -12.41 6.26 -3.03
C GLN A 35 -13.43 6.34 -4.17
N GLY A 36 -13.47 7.44 -4.93
CA GLY A 36 -14.41 7.60 -6.03
C GLY A 36 -14.34 6.48 -7.07
N CYS A 37 -13.15 5.93 -7.30
CA CYS A 37 -12.93 4.84 -8.27
C CYS A 37 -12.76 3.46 -7.59
N HIS A 38 -12.12 3.42 -6.42
CA HIS A 38 -11.82 2.17 -5.71
C HIS A 38 -12.86 1.76 -4.66
N LEU A 39 -13.92 2.54 -4.47
CA LEU A 39 -14.93 2.38 -3.43
C LEU A 39 -14.39 2.56 -1.99
N PRO A 40 -15.24 2.81 -0.98
CA PRO A 40 -14.78 3.12 0.39
C PRO A 40 -13.97 1.99 1.04
N ASP A 41 -14.30 0.74 0.70
CA ASP A 41 -13.67 -0.47 1.23
C ASP A 41 -12.54 -1.01 0.33
N GLY A 42 -12.18 -0.30 -0.74
CA GLY A 42 -11.12 -0.69 -1.66
C GLY A 42 -11.48 -1.87 -2.58
N SER A 43 -12.75 -2.31 -2.59
CA SER A 43 -13.23 -3.41 -3.43
C SER A 43 -13.24 -3.09 -4.93
N GLY A 44 -13.20 -1.80 -5.28
CA GLY A 44 -13.17 -1.34 -6.68
C GLY A 44 -14.43 -1.69 -7.46
N SER A 45 -14.36 -1.55 -8.79
CA SER A 45 -15.45 -1.93 -9.69
C SER A 45 -14.90 -2.35 -11.06
N ALA A 46 -15.72 -3.09 -11.82
CA ALA A 46 -15.33 -3.54 -13.17
C ALA A 46 -15.16 -2.38 -14.16
N ASP A 47 -16.00 -1.35 -14.03
CA ASP A 47 -16.00 -0.16 -14.90
C ASP A 47 -15.11 0.98 -14.36
N GLY A 48 -14.49 0.78 -13.19
CA GLY A 48 -13.68 1.77 -12.49
C GLY A 48 -12.27 1.26 -12.23
N ALA A 49 -11.80 1.45 -11.00
CA ALA A 49 -10.48 0.95 -10.60
C ALA A 49 -10.61 -0.46 -10.01
N PRO A 50 -9.63 -1.36 -10.22
CA PRO A 50 -9.69 -2.72 -9.76
C PRO A 50 -9.68 -2.81 -8.22
N SER A 51 -10.15 -3.94 -7.69
CA SER A 51 -10.02 -4.26 -6.27
C SER A 51 -8.56 -4.20 -5.82
N MET A 52 -8.37 -3.62 -4.64
CA MET A 52 -7.11 -3.61 -3.90
C MET A 52 -7.11 -4.65 -2.77
N VAL A 53 -8.30 -5.06 -2.32
CA VAL A 53 -8.46 -5.99 -1.19
C VAL A 53 -7.81 -7.33 -1.52
N GLY A 54 -6.90 -7.77 -0.66
CA GLY A 54 -6.20 -9.05 -0.79
C GLY A 54 -5.15 -9.11 -1.91
N ILE A 55 -4.87 -8.00 -2.60
CA ILE A 55 -3.97 -8.00 -3.76
C ILE A 55 -2.97 -6.83 -3.82
N VAL A 56 -3.28 -5.65 -3.30
CA VAL A 56 -2.45 -4.46 -3.55
C VAL A 56 -1.05 -4.54 -2.91
N SER A 57 -0.92 -5.15 -1.74
CA SER A 57 0.37 -5.35 -1.07
C SER A 57 1.17 -6.48 -1.68
N ARG A 58 0.51 -7.46 -2.31
CA ARG A 58 1.20 -8.56 -3.02
C ARG A 58 2.12 -8.06 -4.14
N PHE A 59 1.79 -6.95 -4.78
CA PHE A 59 2.68 -6.32 -5.78
C PHE A 59 4.06 -5.96 -5.21
N LEU A 60 4.19 -5.71 -3.90
CA LEU A 60 5.47 -5.36 -3.28
C LEU A 60 6.45 -6.55 -3.22
N SER A 61 5.97 -7.77 -3.43
CA SER A 61 6.77 -9.00 -3.43
C SER A 61 7.22 -9.41 -4.84
N VAL A 62 6.93 -8.60 -5.86
CA VAL A 62 7.18 -8.93 -7.27
C VAL A 62 8.07 -7.87 -7.89
N ASP A 63 9.06 -8.31 -8.67
CA ASP A 63 9.92 -7.40 -9.41
C ASP A 63 9.11 -6.49 -10.35
N GLY A 64 9.23 -5.18 -10.10
CA GLY A 64 8.49 -4.11 -10.79
C GLY A 64 7.15 -3.73 -10.15
N GLY A 65 6.64 -4.49 -9.17
CA GLY A 65 5.33 -4.23 -8.58
C GLY A 65 5.31 -3.03 -7.63
N ARG A 66 6.41 -2.75 -6.92
CA ARG A 66 6.57 -1.51 -6.15
C ARG A 66 6.51 -0.27 -7.05
N GLU A 67 7.25 -0.31 -8.15
CA GLU A 67 7.22 0.77 -9.16
C GLU A 67 5.82 0.93 -9.77
N TYR A 68 5.13 -0.17 -10.06
CA TYR A 68 3.75 -0.14 -10.55
C TYR A 68 2.80 0.63 -9.64
N VAL A 69 2.79 0.35 -8.32
CA VAL A 69 1.91 1.04 -7.37
C VAL A 69 2.13 2.55 -7.41
N GLY A 70 3.38 3.02 -7.41
CA GLY A 70 3.68 4.45 -7.47
C GLY A 70 3.40 5.12 -8.83
N LYS A 71 3.33 4.34 -9.91
CA LYS A 71 3.12 4.83 -11.29
C LYS A 71 1.70 4.67 -11.82
N VAL A 72 0.79 4.03 -11.07
CA VAL A 72 -0.63 3.97 -11.42
C VAL A 72 -1.14 5.41 -11.65
N PRO A 73 -1.86 5.70 -12.74
CA PRO A 73 -2.29 7.05 -13.07
C PRO A 73 -3.01 7.79 -11.94
N GLY A 74 -3.84 7.10 -11.15
CA GLY A 74 -4.52 7.68 -9.99
C GLY A 74 -3.58 8.09 -8.86
N VAL A 75 -2.44 7.40 -8.69
CA VAL A 75 -1.41 7.75 -7.71
C VAL A 75 -0.56 8.90 -8.25
N ALA A 76 0.01 8.74 -9.44
CA ALA A 76 0.96 9.71 -10.00
C ALA A 76 0.33 11.10 -10.24
N ASN A 77 -0.95 11.15 -10.60
CA ASN A 77 -1.67 12.39 -10.87
C ASN A 77 -2.52 12.89 -9.68
N ALA A 78 -2.38 12.29 -8.50
CA ALA A 78 -3.07 12.79 -7.31
C ALA A 78 -2.66 14.24 -7.02
N GLY A 79 -3.64 15.08 -6.69
CA GLY A 79 -3.45 16.49 -6.32
C GLY A 79 -2.83 16.68 -4.93
N LEU A 80 -1.93 15.79 -4.54
CA LEU A 80 -1.21 15.77 -3.27
C LEU A 80 0.28 16.04 -3.52
N ASP A 81 0.95 16.63 -2.55
CA ASP A 81 2.41 16.63 -2.52
C ASP A 81 2.95 15.23 -2.24
N ASP A 82 4.25 15.05 -2.45
CA ASP A 82 4.87 13.72 -2.40
C ASP A 82 4.87 13.12 -0.98
N THR A 83 4.88 13.97 0.06
CA THR A 83 4.81 13.53 1.46
C THR A 83 3.43 12.96 1.76
N ALA A 84 2.37 13.73 1.49
CA ALA A 84 1.00 13.31 1.72
C ALA A 84 0.62 12.09 0.86
N LEU A 85 1.15 12.02 -0.36
CA LEU A 85 0.94 10.88 -1.26
C LEU A 85 1.67 9.62 -0.76
N ALA A 86 2.91 9.74 -0.25
CA ALA A 86 3.61 8.62 0.36
C ALA A 86 2.87 8.07 1.58
N GLU A 87 2.40 8.94 2.48
CA GLU A 87 1.59 8.53 3.62
C GLU A 87 0.29 7.84 3.19
N LEU A 88 -0.40 8.38 2.18
CA LEU A 88 -1.62 7.78 1.64
C LEU A 88 -1.36 6.38 1.08
N VAL A 89 -0.33 6.21 0.25
CA VAL A 89 0.02 4.90 -0.34
C VAL A 89 0.39 3.90 0.76
N ASN A 90 1.22 4.31 1.73
CA ASN A 90 1.60 3.45 2.86
C ASN A 90 0.41 3.04 3.72
N TRP A 91 -0.51 3.97 3.99
CA TRP A 91 -1.74 3.72 4.72
C TRP A 91 -2.64 2.73 3.96
N MET A 92 -2.87 2.99 2.67
CA MET A 92 -3.71 2.18 1.78
C MET A 92 -3.26 0.71 1.74
N LEU A 93 -1.96 0.44 1.59
CA LEU A 93 -1.40 -0.92 1.59
C LEU A 93 -1.69 -1.66 2.90
N GLN A 94 -1.50 -0.98 4.04
CA GLN A 94 -1.73 -1.52 5.37
C GLN A 94 -3.21 -1.60 5.77
N THR A 95 -4.08 -0.82 5.13
CA THR A 95 -5.53 -0.83 5.40
C THR A 95 -6.24 -1.91 4.61
N TYR A 96 -5.95 -2.03 3.31
CA TYR A 96 -6.72 -2.90 2.42
C TYR A 96 -6.06 -4.25 2.17
N ASP A 97 -4.77 -4.40 2.51
CA ASP A 97 -4.05 -5.64 2.24
C ASP A 97 -2.87 -5.89 3.21
N LYS A 98 -3.13 -5.72 4.52
CA LYS A 98 -2.11 -5.88 5.57
C LYS A 98 -1.48 -7.26 5.61
N GLU A 99 -2.29 -8.29 5.38
CA GLU A 99 -1.89 -9.70 5.52
C GLU A 99 -0.83 -10.11 4.50
N HIS A 100 -0.77 -9.42 3.36
CA HIS A 100 0.19 -9.70 2.29
C HIS A 100 1.36 -8.72 2.22
N LEU A 101 1.52 -7.84 3.23
CA LEU A 101 2.70 -7.00 3.31
C LEU A 101 3.96 -7.86 3.51
N PRO A 102 5.05 -7.58 2.79
CA PRO A 102 6.32 -8.27 3.02
C PRO A 102 6.78 -8.08 4.48
N ALA A 103 7.35 -9.12 5.09
CA ALA A 103 7.84 -9.05 6.47
C ALA A 103 8.89 -7.94 6.69
N ASN A 104 9.63 -7.60 5.64
CA ASN A 104 10.61 -6.51 5.60
C ASN A 104 10.05 -5.25 4.90
N PHE A 105 8.74 -5.01 5.00
CA PHE A 105 8.07 -3.87 4.36
C PHE A 105 8.84 -2.57 4.61
N LYS A 106 9.25 -1.94 3.52
CA LYS A 106 9.83 -0.59 3.52
C LYS A 106 8.75 0.38 3.05
N PRO A 107 8.33 1.34 3.88
CA PRO A 107 7.35 2.33 3.45
C PRO A 107 7.90 3.13 2.26
N TYR A 108 7.01 3.56 1.38
CA TYR A 108 7.33 4.56 0.37
C TYR A 108 7.75 5.86 1.04
N THR A 109 8.77 6.49 0.48
CA THR A 109 9.23 7.82 0.90
C THR A 109 8.69 8.88 -0.04
N ALA A 110 8.63 10.13 0.41
CA ALA A 110 8.28 11.26 -0.45
C ALA A 110 9.19 11.34 -1.68
N GLN A 111 10.51 11.19 -1.49
CA GLN A 111 11.47 11.21 -2.60
C GLN A 111 11.20 10.12 -3.64
N GLU A 112 10.90 8.90 -3.19
CA GLU A 112 10.58 7.78 -4.07
C GLU A 112 9.28 8.03 -4.85
N ILE A 113 8.22 8.48 -4.17
CA ILE A 113 6.94 8.81 -4.81
C ILE A 113 7.10 9.93 -5.83
N GLY A 114 7.84 10.99 -5.49
CA GLY A 114 8.17 12.09 -6.39
C GLY A 114 8.87 11.62 -7.65
N ALA A 115 9.85 10.72 -7.53
CA ALA A 115 10.54 10.16 -8.68
C ALA A 115 9.64 9.24 -9.54
N LEU A 116 8.78 8.43 -8.90
CA LEU A 116 7.89 7.51 -9.62
C LEU A 116 6.82 8.25 -10.42
N ARG A 117 6.21 9.30 -9.84
CA ARG A 117 5.09 10.03 -10.46
C ARG A 117 5.48 10.85 -11.68
N GLU A 118 6.78 11.10 -11.92
CA GLU A 118 7.27 11.78 -13.12
C GLU A 118 7.05 10.97 -14.41
N ARG A 119 6.89 9.64 -14.30
CA ARG A 119 6.73 8.73 -15.45
C ARG A 119 5.58 7.75 -15.22
N PRO A 120 4.33 8.22 -15.22
CA PRO A 120 3.16 7.38 -14.98
C PRO A 120 2.91 6.38 -16.11
N TYR A 121 2.29 5.24 -15.79
CA TYR A 121 1.80 4.27 -16.77
C TYR A 121 0.43 4.74 -17.31
N ILE A 122 0.42 5.66 -18.27
CA ILE A 122 -0.82 6.31 -18.75
C ILE A 122 -1.75 5.32 -19.44
N VAL A 123 -1.25 4.56 -20.42
CA VAL A 123 -2.04 3.57 -21.18
C VAL A 123 -1.68 2.15 -20.78
N GLU A 124 -0.49 1.95 -20.22
CA GLU A 124 0.12 0.66 -19.94
C GLU A 124 -0.29 0.10 -18.57
N ALA A 125 -0.98 0.85 -17.72
CA ALA A 125 -1.26 0.42 -16.34
C ALA A 125 -2.02 -0.91 -16.29
N ALA A 126 -2.99 -1.12 -17.18
CA ALA A 126 -3.73 -2.38 -17.25
C ALA A 126 -2.82 -3.55 -17.64
N ASP A 127 -1.98 -3.37 -18.66
CA ASP A 127 -1.06 -4.39 -19.14
C ASP A 127 0.02 -4.71 -18.10
N MET A 128 0.58 -3.68 -17.46
CA MET A 128 1.55 -3.83 -16.37
C MET A 128 0.94 -4.59 -15.19
N ARG A 129 -0.32 -4.31 -14.83
CA ARG A 129 -1.03 -5.08 -13.80
C ARG A 129 -1.12 -6.55 -14.19
N GLN A 130 -1.55 -6.87 -15.41
CA GLN A 130 -1.70 -8.25 -15.86
C GLN A 130 -0.36 -9.00 -15.86
N GLN A 131 0.71 -8.35 -16.32
CA GLN A 131 2.06 -8.94 -16.29
C GLN A 131 2.51 -9.27 -14.86
N LEU A 132 2.25 -8.38 -13.91
CA LEU A 132 2.59 -8.60 -12.51
C LEU A 132 1.75 -9.71 -11.87
N LEU A 133 0.45 -9.79 -12.20
CA LEU A 133 -0.42 -10.89 -11.78
C LEU A 133 0.08 -12.24 -12.30
N GLU A 134 0.52 -12.30 -13.55
CA GLU A 134 1.10 -13.52 -14.11
C GLU A 134 2.42 -13.90 -13.42
N LYS A 135 3.31 -12.93 -13.18
CA LYS A 135 4.53 -13.17 -12.40
C LYS A 135 4.22 -13.74 -11.02
N MET A 136 3.24 -13.20 -10.30
CA MET A 136 2.81 -13.74 -9.00
C MET A 136 2.39 -15.20 -9.09
N ARG A 137 1.50 -15.54 -10.04
CA ARG A 137 1.07 -16.93 -10.25
C ARG A 137 2.23 -17.86 -10.54
N SER A 138 3.19 -17.42 -11.37
CA SER A 138 4.38 -18.22 -11.69
C SER A 138 5.28 -18.47 -10.47
N MET A 139 5.40 -17.49 -9.58
CA MET A 139 6.19 -17.59 -8.34
C MET A 139 5.53 -18.52 -7.32
N GLU A 140 4.20 -18.45 -7.18
CA GLU A 140 3.41 -19.35 -6.32
C GLU A 140 3.53 -20.81 -6.80
N ALA A 141 3.36 -21.07 -8.10
CA ALA A 141 3.53 -22.41 -8.65
C ALA A 141 4.96 -22.98 -8.46
N ALA A 142 5.99 -22.15 -8.54
CA ALA A 142 7.38 -22.54 -8.28
C ALA A 142 7.70 -22.72 -6.78
N GLY A 143 6.87 -22.17 -5.89
CA GLY A 143 6.96 -22.35 -4.44
C GLY A 143 6.28 -23.63 -3.96
N GLU A 144 5.12 -23.97 -4.52
CA GLU A 144 4.35 -25.21 -4.23
C GLU A 144 5.12 -26.48 -4.65
N ASN A 145 5.96 -26.38 -5.68
CA ASN A 145 6.78 -27.48 -6.18
C ASN A 145 8.10 -27.71 -5.41
N ARG A 146 8.28 -27.08 -4.23
CA ARG A 146 9.47 -27.21 -3.38
C ARG A 146 9.12 -27.76 -2.00
#